data_AF-A0A813PJ92-F1
#
_entry.id   AF-A0A813PJ92-F1
#
_cell.length_a   1.000
_cell.length_b   1.000
_cell.length_c   1.000
_cell.angle_alpha   90.00
_cell.angle_beta   90.00
_cell.angle_gamma   90.00
#
_symmetry.space_group_name_H-M   'P 1'
#
loop_
_entity.id
_entity.type
_entity.pdbx_description
1 polymer ?
#
loop_
_entity_poly.entity_id
_entity_poly.type
_entity_poly.pdbx_seq_one_letter_code
_entity_poly.pdbx_strand_id
1 'polypeptide(L)'
;MISQLYGETTNMTALTELVIPMVWAYVDDVTTWFDDIFWARLSYFREIWVSSSYKGSSGELALLSYVGHYYRNQESWLRAMHHANKQHFINFKGVAITGWSRYDHFLSLCELMPSAIPSLAYALYTARYGQITSVSNNTIGRQILGCSQIPIWEKTQYPTYITCTFPGHELYEVMFQYEGLAKQYDEVMSFTKLYVNDLHLRYNFIHYKRAQECQNKLAYLDEQMERFIDTFQQVCTLYFTPDVAIEWLQTYFMRSMNEVRNRLQFIERALKTQTYWQPRPIPNITKLVHVKKYSKANNNLERINQ
;
A
#
# COMPACT_ATOMS: atom_id res chain seq x y z
N MET A 1 1.13 21.19 11.50
CA MET A 1 -0.30 21.08 11.87
C MET A 1 -0.75 22.44 12.39
N ILE A 2 -1.30 23.28 11.51
CA ILE A 2 -1.99 24.55 11.87
C ILE A 2 -3.40 24.42 11.29
N SER A 3 -4.21 23.51 11.85
CA SER A 3 -5.58 23.25 11.39
C SER A 3 -6.64 24.04 12.16
N GLN A 4 -6.25 24.93 13.07
CA GLN A 4 -7.16 25.68 13.93
C GLN A 4 -6.74 27.16 14.09
N LEU A 5 -6.66 27.91 13.00
CA LEU A 5 -6.64 29.38 13.04
C LEU A 5 -8.04 29.97 12.87
N TYR A 6 -9.05 29.35 13.48
CA TYR A 6 -10.39 29.92 13.63
C TYR A 6 -10.53 30.35 15.08
N GLY A 7 -10.33 31.63 15.41
CA GLY A 7 -10.55 32.09 16.78
C GLY A 7 -10.18 33.52 17.12
N GLU A 8 -8.90 33.88 17.13
CA GLU A 8 -8.48 35.12 17.81
C GLU A 8 -7.38 35.85 17.02
N THR A 9 -7.75 36.99 16.44
CA THR A 9 -6.90 37.82 15.56
C THR A 9 -5.82 38.62 16.31
N THR A 10 -5.83 38.67 17.64
CA THR A 10 -5.01 39.59 18.43
C THR A 10 -3.60 39.09 18.79
N ASN A 11 -3.24 37.84 18.49
CA ASN A 11 -1.89 37.30 18.76
C ASN A 11 -1.22 36.65 17.53
N MET A 12 -1.78 36.84 16.33
CA MET A 12 -1.25 36.24 15.09
C MET A 12 0.00 36.96 14.56
N THR A 13 0.16 38.25 14.80
CA THR A 13 1.30 39.05 14.31
C THR A 13 2.63 38.58 14.84
N ALA A 14 2.71 38.17 16.11
CA ALA A 14 3.93 37.58 16.66
C ALA A 14 4.24 36.22 16.04
N LEU A 15 3.21 35.40 15.77
CA LEU A 15 3.39 34.07 15.18
C LEU A 15 3.94 34.16 13.75
N THR A 16 3.45 35.11 12.94
CA THR A 16 3.86 35.28 11.54
C THR A 16 5.33 35.66 11.36
N GLU A 17 5.97 36.18 12.40
CA GLU A 17 7.41 36.52 12.41
C GLU A 17 8.28 35.37 12.95
N LEU A 18 7.71 34.45 13.73
CA LEU A 18 8.45 33.41 14.43
C LEU A 18 8.45 32.05 13.71
N VAL A 19 7.48 31.78 12.83
CA VAL A 19 7.36 30.48 12.16
C VAL A 19 7.22 30.59 10.66
N ILE A 20 7.71 29.57 9.96
CA ILE A 20 7.50 29.36 8.52
C ILE A 20 6.53 28.19 8.39
N PRO A 21 5.26 28.42 8.00
CA PRO A 21 4.29 27.34 7.87
C PRO A 21 4.66 26.40 6.73
N MET A 22 4.37 25.11 6.93
CA MET A 22 4.42 24.10 5.88
C MET A 22 3.01 23.64 5.55
N VAL A 23 2.57 23.86 4.32
CA VAL A 23 1.30 23.36 3.79
C VAL A 23 1.55 22.02 3.13
N TRP A 24 0.76 21.00 3.47
CA TRP A 24 0.95 19.66 2.93
C TRP A 24 -0.41 19.04 2.60
N ALA A 25 -0.42 18.27 1.52
CA ALA A 25 -1.56 17.52 1.00
C ALA A 25 -1.03 16.59 -0.08
N TYR A 26 -1.59 15.38 -0.13
CA TYR A 26 -1.07 14.31 -0.96
C TYR A 26 -2.07 13.80 -1.99
N VAL A 27 -3.18 14.50 -2.20
CA VAL A 27 -4.12 14.20 -3.29
C VAL A 27 -3.51 14.52 -4.65
N ASP A 28 -4.02 13.86 -5.70
CA ASP A 28 -3.60 14.10 -7.09
C ASP A 28 -3.76 15.56 -7.50
N ASP A 29 -4.81 16.23 -7.03
CA ASP A 29 -5.05 17.65 -7.32
C ASP A 29 -5.31 18.49 -6.07
N VAL A 30 -4.24 19.05 -5.49
CA VAL A 30 -4.29 19.92 -4.31
C VAL A 30 -4.96 21.27 -4.58
N THR A 31 -5.12 21.69 -5.85
CA THR A 31 -5.85 22.94 -6.16
C THR A 31 -7.31 22.90 -5.78
N THR A 32 -7.87 21.69 -5.61
CA THR A 32 -9.24 21.49 -5.14
C THR A 32 -9.40 21.66 -3.62
N TRP A 33 -8.30 21.69 -2.86
CA TRP A 33 -8.30 21.73 -1.39
C TRP A 33 -7.94 23.11 -0.82
N PHE A 34 -7.26 23.95 -1.60
CA PHE A 34 -6.74 25.25 -1.15
C PHE A 34 -7.28 26.38 -2.02
N ASP A 35 -8.33 27.03 -1.53
CA ASP A 35 -8.98 28.17 -2.19
C ASP A 35 -8.22 29.50 -1.97
N ASP A 36 -8.70 30.57 -2.60
CA ASP A 36 -8.09 31.89 -2.47
C ASP A 36 -8.13 32.45 -1.05
N ILE A 37 -9.15 32.09 -0.26
CA ILE A 37 -9.26 32.54 1.13
C ILE A 37 -8.14 31.90 1.96
N PHE A 38 -7.86 30.62 1.74
CA PHE A 38 -6.76 29.92 2.38
C PHE A 38 -5.41 30.58 2.07
N TRP A 39 -5.13 30.86 0.80
CA TRP A 39 -3.88 31.51 0.40
C TRP A 39 -3.77 32.97 0.91
N ALA A 40 -4.85 33.73 0.88
CA ALA A 40 -4.89 35.08 1.42
C ALA A 40 -4.61 35.13 2.94
N ARG A 41 -4.98 34.10 3.70
CA ARG A 41 -4.62 33.99 5.13
C ARG A 41 -3.16 33.63 5.34
N LEU A 42 -2.58 32.90 4.40
CA LEU A 42 -1.19 32.49 4.48
C LEU A 42 -0.22 33.59 4.04
N SER A 43 -0.67 34.56 3.25
CA SER A 43 0.18 35.70 2.82
C SER A 43 0.65 36.61 3.96
N TYR A 44 0.07 36.49 5.16
CA TYR A 44 0.60 37.17 6.36
C TYR A 44 1.95 36.60 6.83
N PHE A 45 2.28 35.36 6.46
CA PHE A 45 3.59 34.78 6.76
C PHE A 45 4.61 35.25 5.73
N ARG A 46 5.81 35.62 6.19
CA ARG A 46 6.88 36.10 5.31
C ARG A 46 7.25 35.08 4.25
N GLU A 47 7.24 33.80 4.61
CA GLU A 47 7.76 32.69 3.82
C GLU A 47 6.94 31.44 4.11
N ILE A 48 6.79 30.57 3.11
CA ILE A 48 5.99 29.34 3.22
C ILE A 48 6.72 28.16 2.57
N TRP A 49 6.62 26.99 3.19
CA TRP A 49 6.95 25.71 2.55
C TRP A 49 5.68 25.02 2.07
N VAL A 50 5.78 24.29 0.97
CA VAL A 50 4.80 23.26 0.64
C VAL A 50 5.44 21.89 0.72
N SER A 51 4.61 20.85 0.87
CA SER A 51 5.08 19.47 0.89
C SER A 51 4.21 18.58 0.00
N SER A 52 4.90 17.96 -0.95
CA SER A 52 4.42 16.86 -1.78
C SER A 52 4.92 15.53 -1.20
N SER A 53 4.64 14.44 -1.91
CA SER A 53 5.06 13.11 -1.53
C SER A 53 5.58 12.29 -2.72
N TYR A 54 6.40 11.28 -2.44
CA TYR A 54 6.80 10.26 -3.41
C TYR A 54 6.47 8.83 -2.95
N LYS A 55 6.11 8.64 -1.66
CA LYS A 55 5.61 7.38 -1.10
C LYS A 55 4.79 7.60 0.16
N GLY A 56 3.98 6.61 0.52
CA GLY A 56 3.25 6.55 1.79
C GLY A 56 2.09 7.53 1.88
N SER A 57 1.49 7.86 0.74
CA SER A 57 0.33 8.76 0.69
C SER A 57 -0.76 8.33 -0.31
N SER A 58 -0.63 7.16 -0.93
CA SER A 58 -1.58 6.62 -1.91
C SER A 58 -2.64 5.65 -1.34
N GLY A 59 -2.54 5.32 -0.06
CA GLY A 59 -3.50 4.56 0.75
C GLY A 59 -2.80 3.84 1.91
N GLU A 60 -3.49 3.62 3.02
CA GLU A 60 -2.94 2.99 4.24
C GLU A 60 -2.42 1.56 4.00
N LEU A 61 -2.96 0.89 2.97
CA LEU A 61 -2.59 -0.45 2.55
C LEU A 61 -1.85 -0.46 1.20
N ALA A 62 -1.38 0.68 0.72
CA ALA A 62 -0.59 0.74 -0.50
C ALA A 62 0.80 0.12 -0.26
N LEU A 63 1.19 -0.80 -1.14
CA LEU A 63 2.45 -1.54 -1.05
C LEU A 63 3.42 -1.17 -2.20
N LEU A 64 2.89 -0.63 -3.29
CA LEU A 64 3.66 -0.17 -4.45
C LEU A 64 3.42 1.31 -4.72
N SER A 65 4.48 1.99 -5.14
CA SER A 65 4.44 3.39 -5.52
C SER A 65 4.13 3.56 -6.99
N TYR A 66 2.84 3.70 -7.30
CA TYR A 66 2.38 4.05 -8.65
C TYR A 66 2.79 5.49 -8.98
N VAL A 67 3.61 5.65 -10.03
CA VAL A 67 4.23 6.93 -10.41
C VAL A 67 3.19 8.01 -10.68
N GLY A 68 2.03 7.65 -11.24
CA GLY A 68 0.99 8.60 -11.67
C GLY A 68 0.46 9.46 -10.54
N HIS A 69 0.16 8.86 -9.38
CA HIS A 69 -0.32 9.57 -8.19
C HIS A 69 0.66 10.65 -7.72
N TYR A 70 1.91 10.26 -7.47
CA TYR A 70 2.96 11.14 -6.96
C TYR A 70 3.36 12.21 -7.98
N TYR A 71 3.37 11.86 -9.27
CA TYR A 71 3.56 12.80 -10.36
C TYR A 71 2.47 13.90 -10.35
N ARG A 72 1.19 13.51 -10.32
CA ARG A 72 0.06 14.46 -10.32
C ARG A 72 0.06 15.32 -9.08
N ASN A 73 0.34 14.75 -7.90
CA ASN A 73 0.49 15.50 -6.68
C ASN A 73 1.58 16.59 -6.79
N GLN A 74 2.76 16.23 -7.30
CA GLN A 74 3.86 17.17 -7.49
C GLN A 74 3.53 18.27 -8.50
N GLU A 75 2.95 17.91 -9.65
CA GLU A 75 2.54 18.86 -10.69
C GLU A 75 1.46 19.83 -10.17
N SER A 76 0.47 19.31 -9.45
CA SER A 76 -0.58 20.10 -8.81
C SER A 76 -0.03 21.10 -7.79
N TRP A 77 0.96 20.69 -6.99
CA TRP A 77 1.65 21.61 -6.07
C TRP A 77 2.31 22.78 -6.80
N LEU A 78 2.99 22.52 -7.93
CA LEU A 78 3.61 23.59 -8.72
C LEU A 78 2.56 24.55 -9.29
N ARG A 79 1.40 24.04 -9.75
CA ARG A 79 0.27 24.88 -10.18
C ARG A 79 -0.28 25.72 -9.03
N ALA A 80 -0.50 25.13 -7.87
CA ALA A 80 -1.01 25.82 -6.68
C ALA A 80 -0.05 26.93 -6.22
N MET A 81 1.24 26.64 -6.17
CA MET A 81 2.28 27.63 -5.83
C MET A 81 2.32 28.78 -6.83
N HIS A 82 2.26 28.48 -8.14
CA HIS A 82 2.25 29.52 -9.17
C HIS A 82 1.01 30.43 -9.03
N HIS A 83 -0.16 29.84 -8.82
CA HIS A 83 -1.40 30.59 -8.59
C HIS A 83 -1.29 31.48 -7.34
N ALA A 84 -0.90 30.90 -6.21
CA ALA A 84 -0.82 31.61 -4.94
C ALA A 84 0.26 32.72 -4.94
N ASN A 85 1.39 32.50 -5.60
CA ASN A 85 2.41 33.53 -5.79
C ASN A 85 1.88 34.70 -6.64
N LYS A 86 1.16 34.40 -7.73
CA LYS A 86 0.63 35.41 -8.65
C LYS A 86 -0.52 36.23 -8.05
N GLN A 87 -1.44 35.60 -7.33
CA GLN A 87 -2.65 36.26 -6.80
C GLN A 87 -2.45 36.87 -5.41
N HIS A 88 -1.65 36.22 -4.56
CA HIS A 88 -1.53 36.55 -3.13
C HIS A 88 -0.10 36.96 -2.72
N PHE A 89 0.82 37.11 -3.68
CA PHE A 89 2.21 37.50 -3.47
C PHE A 89 2.97 36.64 -2.46
N ILE A 90 2.57 35.38 -2.32
CA ILE A 90 3.20 34.44 -1.38
C ILE A 90 4.62 34.12 -1.83
N ASN A 91 5.56 34.24 -0.90
CA ASN A 91 6.95 33.85 -1.08
C ASN A 91 7.17 32.39 -0.63
N PHE A 92 7.33 31.48 -1.58
CA PHE A 92 7.61 30.08 -1.29
C PHE A 92 9.11 29.82 -1.16
N LYS A 93 9.50 29.11 -0.09
CA LYS A 93 10.89 28.64 0.09
C LYS A 93 11.26 27.47 -0.80
N GLY A 94 10.30 26.62 -1.09
CA GLY A 94 10.49 25.42 -1.90
C GLY A 94 9.44 24.36 -1.61
N VAL A 95 9.70 23.17 -2.12
CA VAL A 95 8.87 21.98 -1.95
C VAL A 95 9.66 20.93 -1.16
N ALA A 96 9.11 20.47 -0.04
CA ALA A 96 9.61 19.30 0.67
C ALA A 96 8.92 18.04 0.12
N ILE A 97 9.68 17.18 -0.57
CA ILE A 97 9.14 15.92 -1.11
C ILE A 97 9.28 14.83 -0.04
N THR A 98 8.15 14.39 0.52
CA THR A 98 8.10 13.50 1.68
C THR A 98 7.87 12.03 1.31
N GLY A 99 8.30 11.13 2.19
CA GLY A 99 8.12 9.69 2.02
C GLY A 99 7.75 9.02 3.34
N TRP A 100 6.45 8.88 3.60
CA TRP A 100 5.95 8.33 4.86
C TRP A 100 6.17 6.82 4.93
N SER A 101 6.49 6.32 6.12
CA SER A 101 6.64 4.87 6.36
C SER A 101 5.39 4.24 6.97
N ARG A 102 4.55 5.04 7.65
CA ARG A 102 3.28 4.64 8.26
C ARG A 102 2.32 5.82 8.22
N TYR A 103 1.02 5.52 8.21
CA TYR A 103 -0.06 6.51 8.27
C TYR A 103 -0.43 6.91 9.70
N ASP A 104 -0.10 6.05 10.65
CA ASP A 104 -0.26 6.25 12.08
C ASP A 104 0.82 5.44 12.81
N HIS A 105 1.13 5.79 14.05
CA HIS A 105 2.15 5.11 14.86
C HIS A 105 1.88 3.61 15.03
N PHE A 106 0.60 3.20 15.04
CA PHE A 106 0.20 1.79 15.20
C PHE A 106 -0.23 1.10 13.90
N LEU A 107 -0.18 1.81 12.76
CA LEU A 107 -0.46 1.20 11.47
C LEU A 107 0.77 0.51 10.90
N SER A 108 0.55 -0.54 10.13
CA SER A 108 1.59 -1.30 9.43
C SER A 108 2.37 -0.46 8.42
N LEU A 109 3.54 -0.96 8.02
CA LEU A 109 4.39 -0.34 7.00
C LEU A 109 3.68 -0.24 5.65
N CYS A 110 3.61 0.96 5.09
CA CYS A 110 3.16 1.15 3.71
C CYS A 110 4.31 0.90 2.71
N GLU A 111 4.31 1.58 1.58
CA GLU A 111 5.34 1.52 0.54
C GLU A 111 6.77 1.63 1.11
N LEU A 112 7.58 0.63 0.76
CA LEU A 112 8.99 0.55 1.18
C LEU A 112 9.85 1.49 0.33
N MET A 113 10.89 2.04 0.96
CA MET A 113 11.72 3.10 0.35
C MET A 113 12.42 2.68 -0.95
N PRO A 114 13.17 1.55 -1.02
CA PRO A 114 13.86 1.18 -2.26
C PRO A 114 12.89 0.95 -3.43
N SER A 115 11.71 0.38 -3.17
CA SER A 115 10.66 0.22 -4.19
C SER A 115 10.00 1.53 -4.64
N ALA A 116 10.16 2.61 -3.88
CA ALA A 116 9.62 3.94 -4.20
C ALA A 116 10.63 4.86 -4.91
N ILE A 117 11.84 4.38 -5.23
CA ILE A 117 12.84 5.18 -5.94
C ILE A 117 12.35 5.64 -7.31
N PRO A 118 11.62 4.82 -8.10
CA PRO A 118 11.00 5.30 -9.32
C PRO A 118 10.11 6.51 -9.07
N SER A 119 9.09 6.42 -8.19
CA SER A 119 8.22 7.58 -7.92
C SER A 119 8.98 8.80 -7.41
N LEU A 120 10.06 8.62 -6.62
CA LEU A 120 10.94 9.71 -6.21
C LEU A 120 11.65 10.37 -7.39
N ALA A 121 12.19 9.59 -8.34
CA ALA A 121 12.85 10.12 -9.52
C ALA A 121 11.88 10.95 -10.38
N TYR A 122 10.65 10.48 -10.55
CA TYR A 122 9.60 11.22 -11.25
C TYR A 122 9.19 12.49 -10.49
N ALA A 123 9.02 12.42 -9.17
CA ALA A 123 8.70 13.59 -8.34
C ALA A 123 9.81 14.66 -8.38
N LEU A 124 11.08 14.27 -8.28
CA LEU A 124 12.22 15.18 -8.38
C LEU A 124 12.32 15.82 -9.78
N TYR A 125 12.10 15.03 -10.83
CA TYR A 125 12.10 15.55 -12.19
C TYR A 125 10.99 16.58 -12.38
N THR A 126 9.76 16.28 -11.95
CA THR A 126 8.63 17.21 -12.02
C THR A 126 8.90 18.46 -11.18
N ALA A 127 9.45 18.33 -9.98
CA ALA A 127 9.80 19.48 -9.13
C ALA A 127 10.79 20.44 -9.82
N ARG A 128 11.71 19.90 -10.64
CA ARG A 128 12.71 20.68 -11.36
C ARG A 128 12.22 21.27 -12.68
N TYR A 129 11.45 20.50 -13.45
CA TYR A 129 11.12 20.83 -14.85
C TYR A 129 9.62 21.13 -15.08
N GLY A 130 8.79 21.01 -14.05
CA GLY A 130 7.37 21.35 -14.09
C GLY A 130 6.45 20.24 -14.59
N GLN A 131 6.89 19.47 -15.58
CA GLN A 131 6.05 18.46 -16.25
C GLN A 131 6.89 17.30 -16.79
N ILE A 132 6.21 16.19 -17.11
CA ILE A 132 6.84 15.03 -17.75
C ILE A 132 6.28 14.85 -19.16
N THR A 133 7.17 14.94 -20.14
CA THR A 133 6.90 14.62 -21.54
C THR A 133 7.20 13.15 -21.83
N SER A 134 6.83 12.66 -23.01
CA SER A 134 7.20 11.31 -23.47
C SER A 134 8.72 11.10 -23.51
N VAL A 135 9.48 12.13 -23.90
CA VAL A 135 10.95 12.09 -23.94
C VAL A 135 11.52 11.95 -22.54
N SER A 136 11.13 12.84 -21.62
CA SER A 136 11.62 12.77 -20.24
C SER A 136 11.16 11.50 -19.53
N ASN A 137 9.96 11.00 -19.85
CA ASN A 137 9.49 9.74 -19.31
C ASN A 137 10.42 8.58 -19.71
N ASN A 138 10.82 8.53 -20.99
CA ASN A 138 11.78 7.55 -21.46
C ASN A 138 13.16 7.73 -20.81
N THR A 139 13.65 8.96 -20.70
CA THR A 139 14.92 9.28 -20.04
C THR A 139 14.93 8.80 -18.58
N ILE A 140 13.90 9.14 -17.79
CA ILE A 140 13.85 8.73 -16.38
C ILE A 140 13.77 7.21 -16.28
N GLY A 141 12.81 6.58 -16.96
CA GLY A 141 12.58 5.13 -16.85
C GLY A 141 13.73 4.28 -17.38
N ARG A 142 14.26 4.60 -18.58
CA ARG A 142 15.25 3.77 -19.26
C ARG A 142 16.69 4.16 -18.97
N GLN A 143 17.00 5.45 -18.81
CA GLN A 143 18.38 5.92 -18.71
C GLN A 143 18.79 6.20 -17.26
N ILE A 144 17.92 6.85 -16.47
CA ILE A 144 18.22 7.18 -15.07
C ILE A 144 17.99 5.95 -14.17
N LEU A 145 16.83 5.32 -14.30
CA LEU A 145 16.46 4.13 -13.51
C LEU A 145 17.00 2.82 -14.11
N GLY A 146 17.37 2.83 -15.39
CA GLY A 146 17.89 1.65 -16.07
C GLY A 146 16.86 0.52 -16.26
N CYS A 147 15.57 0.84 -16.26
CA CYS A 147 14.52 -0.18 -16.33
C CYS A 147 14.33 -0.72 -17.76
N SER A 148 14.04 -2.01 -17.89
CA SER A 148 13.71 -2.69 -19.16
C SER A 148 12.42 -2.16 -19.79
N GLN A 149 11.54 -1.62 -18.95
CA GLN A 149 10.32 -0.94 -19.32
C GLN A 149 10.10 0.28 -18.43
N ILE A 150 9.18 1.12 -18.86
CA ILE A 150 8.75 2.28 -18.08
C ILE A 150 8.13 1.76 -16.77
N PRO A 151 8.45 2.34 -15.58
CA PRO A 151 7.82 1.98 -14.30
C PRO A 151 6.28 1.95 -14.33
N ILE A 152 5.59 1.54 -13.27
CA ILE A 152 4.12 1.52 -13.27
C ILE A 152 3.56 2.91 -12.94
N TRP A 153 2.64 3.42 -13.76
CA TRP A 153 1.94 4.69 -13.55
C TRP A 153 0.68 4.50 -12.73
N GLU A 154 -0.08 3.47 -13.04
CA GLU A 154 -1.41 3.25 -12.48
C GLU A 154 -1.57 1.82 -11.99
N LYS A 155 -2.40 1.65 -10.95
CA LYS A 155 -2.73 0.33 -10.40
C LYS A 155 -3.33 -0.65 -11.42
N THR A 156 -3.94 -0.14 -12.48
CA THR A 156 -4.54 -0.95 -13.55
C THR A 156 -3.52 -1.52 -14.53
N GLN A 157 -2.29 -1.01 -14.52
CA GLN A 157 -1.23 -1.52 -15.39
C GLN A 157 -0.65 -2.79 -14.77
N TYR A 158 -0.85 -3.91 -15.47
CA TYR A 158 -0.34 -5.18 -15.01
C TYR A 158 1.19 -5.21 -15.13
N PRO A 159 1.90 -5.50 -14.03
CA PRO A 159 3.33 -5.68 -14.10
C PRO A 159 3.65 -6.92 -14.94
N THR A 160 4.22 -6.71 -16.12
CA THR A 160 5.13 -7.69 -16.73
C THR A 160 6.44 -7.68 -15.94
N TYR A 161 7.21 -8.76 -16.05
CA TYR A 161 8.57 -8.82 -15.48
C TYR A 161 9.36 -7.55 -15.82
N ILE A 162 9.80 -6.82 -14.79
CA ILE A 162 10.63 -5.63 -14.90
C ILE A 162 12.01 -5.95 -14.35
N THR A 163 13.04 -5.38 -14.98
CA THR A 163 14.39 -5.36 -14.44
C THR A 163 14.90 -3.93 -14.50
N CYS A 164 15.64 -3.48 -13.50
CA CYS A 164 16.21 -2.14 -13.45
C CYS A 164 17.66 -2.18 -12.95
N THR A 165 18.32 -1.02 -12.88
CA THR A 165 19.71 -0.93 -12.42
C THR A 165 19.93 0.20 -11.40
N PHE A 166 18.87 0.82 -10.90
CA PHE A 166 18.97 1.84 -9.86
C PHE A 166 19.27 1.20 -8.49
N PRO A 167 19.96 1.89 -7.56
CA PRO A 167 20.22 1.35 -6.22
C PRO A 167 18.90 1.02 -5.51
N GLY A 168 18.66 -0.22 -5.08
CA GLY A 168 17.36 -0.61 -4.53
C GLY A 168 16.44 -1.35 -5.49
N HIS A 169 16.86 -1.59 -6.74
CA HIS A 169 16.02 -2.21 -7.76
C HIS A 169 15.59 -3.63 -7.41
N GLU A 170 16.39 -4.38 -6.65
CA GLU A 170 16.08 -5.76 -6.28
C GLU A 170 14.77 -5.82 -5.48
N LEU A 171 14.57 -4.88 -4.54
CA LEU A 171 13.33 -4.83 -3.77
C LEU A 171 12.16 -4.39 -4.65
N TYR A 172 12.39 -3.44 -5.55
CA TYR A 172 11.36 -3.01 -6.51
C TYR A 172 10.89 -4.19 -7.39
N GLU A 173 11.82 -4.98 -7.92
CA GLU A 173 11.53 -6.16 -8.75
C GLU A 173 10.81 -7.26 -7.97
N VAL A 174 11.21 -7.51 -6.72
CA VAL A 174 10.51 -8.47 -5.85
C VAL A 174 9.09 -8.02 -5.53
N MET A 175 8.85 -6.72 -5.35
CA MET A 175 7.49 -6.21 -5.12
C MET A 175 6.59 -6.39 -6.36
N PHE A 176 7.15 -6.45 -7.57
CA PHE A 176 6.39 -6.84 -8.77
C PHE A 176 6.05 -8.33 -8.77
N GLN A 177 6.96 -9.18 -8.28
CA GLN A 177 6.67 -10.61 -8.10
C GLN A 177 5.52 -10.80 -7.10
N TYR A 178 5.48 -10.01 -6.02
CA TYR A 178 4.37 -10.01 -5.07
C TYR A 178 3.03 -9.69 -5.75
N GLU A 179 2.92 -8.64 -6.56
CA GLU A 179 1.66 -8.31 -7.26
C GLU A 179 1.20 -9.45 -8.18
N GLY A 180 2.14 -10.06 -8.93
CA GLY A 180 1.85 -11.21 -9.77
C GLY A 180 1.32 -12.40 -8.96
N LEU A 181 1.95 -12.66 -7.81
CA LEU A 181 1.57 -13.73 -6.91
C LEU A 181 0.23 -13.46 -6.19
N ALA A 182 -0.05 -12.21 -5.81
CA ALA A 182 -1.32 -11.81 -5.21
C ALA A 182 -2.48 -12.02 -6.18
N LYS A 183 -2.28 -11.69 -7.46
CA LYS A 183 -3.27 -11.98 -8.51
C LYS A 183 -3.46 -13.48 -8.72
N GLN A 184 -2.37 -14.25 -8.80
CA GLN A 184 -2.45 -15.70 -8.91
C GLN A 184 -3.20 -16.32 -7.72
N TYR A 185 -2.96 -15.81 -6.51
CA TYR A 185 -3.69 -16.17 -5.31
C TYR A 185 -5.20 -15.90 -5.48
N ASP A 186 -5.60 -14.71 -5.92
CA ASP A 186 -7.02 -14.38 -6.12
C ASP A 186 -7.70 -15.32 -7.13
N GLU A 187 -7.03 -15.64 -8.24
CA GLU A 187 -7.53 -16.57 -9.26
C GLU A 187 -7.68 -17.99 -8.71
N VAL A 188 -6.63 -18.52 -8.07
CA VAL A 188 -6.64 -19.88 -7.50
C VAL A 188 -7.65 -20.00 -6.37
N MET A 189 -7.75 -18.99 -5.51
CA MET A 189 -8.66 -19.00 -4.38
C MET A 189 -10.12 -18.81 -4.81
N SER A 190 -10.38 -18.01 -5.84
CA SER A 190 -11.72 -17.88 -6.41
C SER A 190 -12.23 -19.24 -6.93
N PHE A 191 -11.40 -19.99 -7.65
CA PHE A 191 -11.73 -21.35 -8.08
C PHE A 191 -11.88 -22.30 -6.89
N THR A 192 -10.91 -22.29 -5.97
CA THR A 192 -10.86 -23.21 -4.83
C THR A 192 -12.06 -23.04 -3.90
N LYS A 193 -12.52 -21.80 -3.66
CA LYS A 193 -13.68 -21.51 -2.81
C LYS A 193 -15.00 -22.04 -3.36
N LEU A 194 -15.08 -22.42 -4.65
CA LEU A 194 -16.26 -23.10 -5.18
C LEU A 194 -16.41 -24.53 -4.63
N TYR A 195 -15.28 -25.19 -4.35
CA TYR A 195 -15.24 -26.61 -3.97
C TYR A 195 -14.71 -26.85 -2.55
N VAL A 196 -14.07 -25.84 -1.95
CA VAL A 196 -13.45 -25.87 -0.61
C VAL A 196 -13.78 -24.57 0.13
N ASN A 197 -15.07 -24.33 0.31
CA ASN A 197 -15.58 -23.26 1.18
C ASN A 197 -15.76 -23.73 2.63
N ASP A 198 -16.19 -22.81 3.49
CA ASP A 198 -16.36 -23.05 4.93
C ASP A 198 -17.32 -24.19 5.28
N LEU A 199 -18.31 -24.49 4.42
CA LEU A 199 -19.18 -25.66 4.63
C LEU A 199 -18.41 -26.97 4.43
N HIS A 200 -17.62 -27.06 3.36
CA HIS A 200 -16.76 -28.21 3.07
C HIS A 200 -15.76 -28.42 4.20
N LEU A 201 -15.10 -27.34 4.63
CA LEU A 201 -14.14 -27.35 5.75
C LEU A 201 -14.81 -27.84 7.05
N ARG A 202 -16.00 -27.32 7.36
CA ARG A 202 -16.71 -27.61 8.61
C ARG A 202 -17.23 -29.04 8.69
N TYR A 203 -17.82 -29.55 7.61
CA TYR A 203 -18.44 -30.88 7.61
C TYR A 203 -17.55 -31.95 6.97
N ASN A 204 -16.27 -31.62 6.76
CA ASN A 204 -15.19 -32.52 6.32
C ASN A 204 -15.50 -33.29 5.03
N PHE A 205 -15.78 -32.56 3.95
CA PHE A 205 -16.43 -33.15 2.79
C PHE A 205 -15.96 -32.52 1.45
N ILE A 206 -15.50 -33.31 0.46
CA ILE A 206 -15.10 -32.83 -0.90
C ILE A 206 -15.13 -33.87 -2.05
N HIS A 207 -15.71 -33.53 -3.21
CA HIS A 207 -15.70 -34.42 -4.38
C HIS A 207 -14.28 -34.76 -4.86
N TYR A 208 -13.95 -36.05 -5.03
CA TYR A 208 -12.58 -36.53 -5.31
C TYR A 208 -11.90 -35.83 -6.49
N LYS A 209 -12.56 -35.75 -7.65
CA LYS A 209 -12.00 -35.05 -8.82
C LYS A 209 -11.69 -33.57 -8.55
N ARG A 210 -12.56 -32.90 -7.78
CA ARG A 210 -12.39 -31.47 -7.46
C ARG A 210 -11.31 -31.27 -6.41
N ALA A 211 -11.17 -32.22 -5.49
CA ALA A 211 -10.07 -32.27 -4.54
C ALA A 211 -8.72 -32.31 -5.26
N GLN A 212 -8.54 -33.19 -6.24
CA GLN A 212 -7.29 -33.27 -7.00
C GLN A 212 -7.00 -31.98 -7.80
N GLU A 213 -8.00 -31.43 -8.48
CA GLU A 213 -7.86 -30.17 -9.23
C GLU A 213 -7.47 -28.99 -8.30
N CYS A 214 -8.10 -28.87 -7.13
CA CYS A 214 -7.77 -27.86 -6.15
C CYS A 214 -6.38 -28.08 -5.55
N GLN A 215 -6.04 -29.33 -5.20
CA GLN A 215 -4.74 -29.68 -4.62
C GLN A 215 -3.60 -29.27 -5.54
N ASN A 216 -3.67 -29.60 -6.83
CA ASN A 216 -2.63 -29.27 -7.79
C ASN A 216 -2.41 -27.75 -7.90
N LYS A 217 -3.50 -26.97 -7.95
CA LYS A 217 -3.42 -25.50 -8.04
C LYS A 217 -2.87 -24.88 -6.75
N LEU A 218 -3.34 -25.35 -5.59
CA LEU A 218 -2.93 -24.83 -4.30
C LEU A 218 -1.48 -25.21 -3.99
N ALA A 219 -1.03 -26.42 -4.31
CA ALA A 219 0.34 -26.86 -4.06
C ALA A 219 1.36 -26.05 -4.89
N TYR A 220 1.04 -25.82 -6.17
CA TYR A 220 1.85 -24.96 -7.01
C TYR A 220 1.94 -23.52 -6.47
N LEU A 221 0.81 -22.98 -6.01
CA LEU A 221 0.75 -21.65 -5.40
C LEU A 221 1.54 -21.59 -4.09
N ASP A 222 1.40 -22.57 -3.20
CA ASP A 222 2.12 -22.66 -1.93
C ASP A 222 3.65 -22.65 -2.16
N GLU A 223 4.14 -23.42 -3.14
CA GLU A 223 5.55 -23.41 -3.53
C GLU A 223 6.00 -22.02 -4.03
N GLN A 224 5.18 -21.32 -4.83
CA GLN A 224 5.51 -19.94 -5.25
C GLN A 224 5.57 -19.00 -4.05
N MET A 225 4.66 -19.17 -3.10
CA MET A 225 4.60 -18.35 -1.89
C MET A 225 5.78 -18.57 -0.97
N GLU A 226 6.24 -19.81 -0.80
CA GLU A 226 7.48 -20.13 -0.07
C GLU A 226 8.70 -19.48 -0.73
N ARG A 227 8.86 -19.64 -2.05
CA ARG A 227 9.97 -19.01 -2.80
C ARG A 227 9.97 -17.50 -2.68
N PHE A 228 8.79 -16.89 -2.71
CA PHE A 228 8.65 -15.45 -2.51
C PHE A 228 9.12 -15.01 -1.12
N ILE A 229 8.75 -15.76 -0.06
CA ILE A 229 9.21 -15.45 1.31
C ILE A 229 10.74 -15.42 1.36
N ASP A 230 11.39 -16.47 0.88
CA ASP A 230 12.85 -16.58 0.89
C ASP A 230 13.50 -15.42 0.13
N THR A 231 13.00 -15.14 -1.09
CA THR A 231 13.53 -14.07 -1.95
C THR A 231 13.31 -12.70 -1.32
N PHE A 232 12.11 -12.43 -0.80
CA PHE A 232 11.78 -11.15 -0.17
C PHE A 232 12.61 -10.90 1.08
N GLN A 233 12.80 -11.90 1.94
CA GLN A 233 13.64 -11.73 3.14
C GLN A 233 15.10 -11.46 2.77
N GLN A 234 15.65 -12.20 1.81
CA GLN A 234 17.03 -11.97 1.33
C GLN A 234 17.21 -10.56 0.78
N VAL A 235 16.29 -10.09 -0.05
CA VAL A 235 16.38 -8.77 -0.67
C VAL A 235 16.08 -7.64 0.33
N CYS A 236 15.08 -7.81 1.19
CA CYS A 236 14.70 -6.81 2.18
C CYS A 236 15.83 -6.54 3.19
N THR A 237 16.57 -7.58 3.59
CA THR A 237 17.71 -7.47 4.52
C THR A 237 18.94 -6.76 3.95
N LEU A 238 18.99 -6.52 2.63
CA LEU A 238 20.00 -5.65 2.03
C LEU A 238 19.82 -4.17 2.42
N TYR A 239 18.58 -3.78 2.76
CA TYR A 239 18.19 -2.38 2.94
C TYR A 239 17.65 -2.08 4.35
N PHE A 240 17.13 -3.10 5.02
CA PHE A 240 16.46 -2.97 6.31
C PHE A 240 16.96 -4.03 7.29
N THR A 241 16.66 -3.82 8.58
CA THR A 241 16.85 -4.85 9.58
C THR A 241 15.87 -6.02 9.35
N PRO A 242 16.22 -7.27 9.72
CA PRO A 242 15.39 -8.44 9.42
C PRO A 242 13.95 -8.37 9.95
N ASP A 243 13.71 -7.63 11.03
CA ASP A 243 12.38 -7.42 11.60
C ASP A 243 11.42 -6.69 10.65
N VAL A 244 11.91 -5.81 9.78
CA VAL A 244 11.09 -5.13 8.76
C VAL A 244 10.50 -6.13 7.77
N ALA A 245 11.31 -7.09 7.31
CA ALA A 245 10.85 -8.13 6.41
C ALA A 245 9.78 -9.01 7.09
N ILE A 246 10.01 -9.37 8.36
CA ILE A 246 9.07 -10.16 9.15
C ILE A 246 7.76 -9.39 9.37
N GLU A 247 7.81 -8.12 9.78
CA GLU A 247 6.62 -7.30 9.97
C GLU A 247 5.79 -7.22 8.69
N TRP A 248 6.45 -6.96 7.56
CA TRP A 248 5.78 -6.86 6.26
C TRP A 248 5.10 -8.17 5.87
N LEU A 249 5.82 -9.30 5.97
CA LEU A 249 5.27 -10.62 5.65
C LEU A 249 4.10 -10.99 6.57
N GLN A 250 4.23 -10.76 7.88
CA GLN A 250 3.16 -11.05 8.84
C GLN A 250 1.91 -10.23 8.57
N THR A 251 2.07 -8.97 8.17
CA THR A 251 0.94 -8.08 7.89
C THR A 251 0.24 -8.44 6.59
N TYR A 252 1.00 -8.59 5.50
CA TYR A 252 0.43 -8.58 4.14
C TYR A 252 0.39 -9.95 3.46
N PHE A 253 1.22 -10.89 3.89
CA PHE A 253 1.46 -12.13 3.15
C PHE A 253 0.97 -13.39 3.88
N MET A 254 1.28 -13.51 5.18
CA MET A 254 1.08 -14.75 5.92
C MET A 254 -0.38 -15.18 6.02
N ARG A 255 -1.32 -14.23 6.06
CA ARG A 255 -2.75 -14.55 6.07
C ARG A 255 -3.17 -15.37 4.84
N SER A 256 -2.77 -14.92 3.66
CA SER A 256 -3.08 -15.58 2.39
C SER A 256 -2.42 -16.96 2.32
N MET A 257 -1.15 -17.06 2.74
CA MET A 257 -0.43 -18.34 2.77
C MET A 257 -1.10 -19.35 3.70
N ASN A 258 -1.48 -18.92 4.90
CA ASN A 258 -2.18 -19.77 5.86
C ASN A 258 -3.55 -20.24 5.32
N GLU A 259 -4.23 -19.39 4.55
CA GLU A 259 -5.49 -19.76 3.90
C GLU A 259 -5.31 -20.88 2.85
N VAL A 260 -4.23 -20.80 2.04
CA VAL A 260 -3.84 -21.83 1.07
C VAL A 260 -3.50 -23.14 1.78
N ARG A 261 -2.60 -23.09 2.77
CA ARG A 261 -2.13 -24.27 3.51
C ARG A 261 -3.24 -24.98 4.28
N ASN A 262 -4.15 -24.24 4.90
CA ASN A 262 -5.32 -24.83 5.59
C ASN A 262 -6.18 -25.65 4.61
N ARG A 263 -6.40 -25.14 3.39
CA ARG A 263 -7.16 -25.86 2.36
C ARG A 263 -6.43 -27.07 1.81
N LEU A 264 -5.11 -26.99 1.64
CA LEU A 264 -4.27 -28.14 1.28
C LEU A 264 -4.39 -29.25 2.33
N GLN A 265 -4.18 -28.92 3.61
CA GLN A 265 -4.29 -29.87 4.72
C GLN A 265 -5.69 -30.49 4.81
N PHE A 266 -6.73 -29.68 4.58
CA PHE A 266 -8.09 -30.17 4.50
C PHE A 266 -8.26 -31.20 3.38
N ILE A 267 -7.80 -30.90 2.15
CA ILE A 267 -7.91 -31.80 1.01
C ILE A 267 -7.17 -33.11 1.29
N GLU A 268 -5.94 -33.04 1.78
CA GLU A 268 -5.15 -34.24 2.11
C GLU A 268 -5.84 -35.13 3.13
N ARG A 269 -6.37 -34.54 4.20
CA ARG A 269 -7.12 -35.29 5.23
C ARG A 269 -8.41 -35.87 4.66
N ALA A 270 -9.18 -35.10 3.90
CA ALA A 270 -10.44 -35.55 3.32
C ALA A 270 -10.19 -36.72 2.34
N LEU A 271 -9.22 -36.60 1.43
CA LEU A 271 -8.86 -37.66 0.49
C LEU A 271 -8.41 -38.97 1.18
N LYS A 272 -7.73 -38.88 2.33
CA LYS A 272 -7.30 -40.07 3.10
C LYS A 272 -8.44 -40.74 3.86
N THR A 273 -9.38 -39.96 4.38
CA THR A 273 -10.42 -40.45 5.33
C THR A 273 -11.75 -40.80 4.67
N GLN A 274 -12.01 -40.23 3.49
CA GLN A 274 -13.32 -40.27 2.86
C GLN A 274 -13.43 -41.47 1.92
N THR A 275 -13.96 -42.58 2.44
CA THR A 275 -14.12 -43.85 1.71
C THR A 275 -15.43 -43.93 0.92
N TYR A 276 -16.49 -43.26 1.36
CA TYR A 276 -17.78 -43.22 0.67
C TYR A 276 -18.53 -41.90 0.94
N TRP A 277 -19.58 -41.66 0.16
CA TRP A 277 -20.38 -40.44 0.21
C TRP A 277 -21.86 -40.67 0.42
N GLN A 278 -22.44 -39.93 1.36
CA GLN A 278 -23.89 -39.78 1.43
C GLN A 278 -24.37 -38.91 0.27
N PRO A 279 -25.53 -39.19 -0.35
CA PRO A 279 -26.11 -38.35 -1.39
C PRO A 279 -26.23 -36.87 -0.99
N ARG A 280 -26.47 -36.63 0.31
CA ARG A 280 -26.35 -35.32 0.95
C ARG A 280 -25.29 -35.39 2.06
N PRO A 281 -24.08 -34.86 1.83
CA PRO A 281 -22.99 -34.88 2.82
C PRO A 281 -23.12 -33.79 3.90
N ILE A 282 -24.16 -32.97 3.83
CA ILE A 282 -24.44 -31.90 4.78
C ILE A 282 -25.42 -32.44 5.84
N PRO A 283 -25.11 -32.35 7.15
CA PRO A 283 -26.04 -32.76 8.19
C PRO A 283 -27.37 -32.00 8.11
N ASN A 284 -28.45 -32.59 8.65
CA ASN A 284 -29.74 -31.90 8.76
C ASN A 284 -29.66 -30.79 9.81
N ILE A 285 -29.24 -29.61 9.37
CA ILE A 285 -29.05 -28.42 10.20
C ILE A 285 -30.32 -27.56 10.12
N THR A 286 -31.02 -27.38 11.23
CA THR A 286 -32.22 -26.53 11.34
C THR A 286 -31.94 -25.17 11.99
N LYS A 287 -30.71 -24.94 12.47
CA LYS A 287 -30.28 -23.70 13.13
C LYS A 287 -28.96 -23.23 12.54
N LEU A 288 -28.86 -21.92 12.26
CA LEU A 288 -27.61 -21.29 11.84
C LEU A 288 -26.58 -21.40 12.97
N VAL A 289 -25.36 -21.80 12.61
CA VAL A 289 -24.22 -21.77 13.52
C VAL A 289 -23.62 -20.38 13.48
N HIS A 290 -23.90 -19.58 14.50
CA HIS A 290 -23.31 -18.26 14.68
C HIS A 290 -21.98 -18.37 15.44
N VAL A 291 -21.04 -17.47 15.14
CA VAL A 291 -19.93 -17.20 16.06
C VAL A 291 -20.53 -16.78 17.40
N LYS A 292 -19.96 -17.26 18.52
CA LYS A 292 -20.45 -16.89 19.87
C LYS A 292 -20.61 -15.37 19.94
N LYS A 293 -21.78 -14.89 20.37
CA LYS A 293 -22.00 -13.46 20.61
C LYS A 293 -20.89 -12.97 21.53
N TYR A 294 -20.29 -11.84 21.18
CA TYR A 294 -19.39 -11.11 22.07
C TYR A 294 -20.10 -10.90 23.41
N SER A 295 -19.63 -11.58 24.46
CA SER A 295 -20.10 -11.34 25.81
C SER A 295 -19.32 -10.15 26.36
N LYS A 296 -20.02 -9.07 26.75
CA LYS A 296 -19.45 -8.02 27.60
C LYS A 296 -19.09 -8.67 28.95
N ALA A 297 -17.88 -9.19 29.08
CA ALA A 297 -17.34 -9.62 30.36
C ALA A 297 -16.60 -8.43 31.00
N ASN A 298 -17.22 -7.87 32.03
CA ASN A 298 -16.74 -6.98 33.10
C ASN A 298 -15.58 -6.02 32.81
N ASN A 299 -15.95 -4.73 32.72
CA ASN A 299 -15.07 -3.59 32.97
C ASN A 299 -14.60 -3.58 34.43
N ASN A 300 -13.60 -4.38 34.76
CA ASN A 300 -12.70 -4.12 35.89
C ASN A 300 -11.29 -3.92 35.32
N LEU A 301 -11.12 -2.83 34.56
CA LEU A 301 -9.81 -2.21 34.42
C LEU A 301 -9.60 -1.37 35.68
N GLU A 302 -9.15 -2.04 36.73
CA GLU A 302 -8.54 -1.35 37.86
C GLU A 302 -7.38 -0.51 37.32
N ARG A 303 -7.41 0.76 37.71
CA ARG A 303 -6.35 1.73 37.47
C ARG A 303 -5.04 1.15 37.99
N ILE A 304 -4.13 0.78 37.08
CA ILE A 304 -2.72 0.68 37.44
C ILE A 304 -2.16 2.10 37.33
N ASN A 305 -2.30 2.83 38.43
CA ASN A 305 -1.36 3.90 38.78
C ASN A 305 -0.11 3.24 39.35
N GLN A 306 1.03 3.42 38.69
CA GLN A 306 2.34 3.68 39.30
C GLN A 306 3.32 4.10 38.20
#